data_AF-M6JIK3-F1
#
_entry.id   AF-M6JIK3-F1
#
_cell.length_a   1.000
_cell.length_b   1.000
_cell.length_c   1.000
_cell.angle_alpha   90.00
_cell.angle_beta   90.00
_cell.angle_gamma   90.00
#
_symmetry.space_group_name_H-M   'P 1'
#
loop_
_entity.id
_entity.type
_entity.pdbx_description
1 polymer ?
#
loop_
_entity_poly.entity_id
_entity_poly.type
_entity_poly.pdbx_seq_one_letter_code
_entity_poly.pdbx_strand_id
1 'polypeptide(L)'
;MLVLCVAKMSALVHRTFLTMLVLCVGKMSALVHRTFLTQLVLCVAKMSALVHRTFLTQLVLCVAKMSALVHRTFLTQLVLCVAKMSALVHRTFLTQLVLCVAKMSALVHRTFLTILVLCVAKMSALVHRTFLTMLVLCVAKMSALVHRTFLTQLVLCVAKMSALAQ
;
A
#
# COMPACT_ATOMS: atom_id res chain seq x y z
N MET A 1 15.92 -8.12 -16.39
CA MET A 1 14.97 -8.73 -15.45
C MET A 1 15.78 -9.42 -14.37
N LEU A 2 15.50 -9.16 -13.10
CA LEU A 2 16.12 -9.88 -11.96
C LEU A 2 15.04 -10.67 -11.23
N VAL A 3 15.29 -11.95 -10.96
CA VAL A 3 14.42 -12.82 -10.16
C VAL A 3 15.21 -13.33 -8.97
N LEU A 4 14.71 -13.12 -7.76
CA LEU A 4 15.39 -13.56 -6.53
C LEU A 4 14.40 -14.25 -5.59
N CYS A 5 14.73 -15.49 -5.20
CA CYS A 5 13.96 -16.29 -4.26
C CYS A 5 14.80 -16.63 -3.03
N VAL A 6 14.44 -16.11 -1.86
CA VAL A 6 15.24 -16.26 -0.63
C VAL A 6 14.36 -16.65 0.55
N ALA A 7 14.75 -17.68 1.30
CA ALA A 7 14.01 -18.14 2.46
C ALA A 7 14.02 -17.11 3.61
N LYS A 8 15.19 -16.51 3.88
CA LYS A 8 15.38 -15.52 4.95
C LYS A 8 16.39 -14.47 4.52
N MET A 9 16.02 -13.21 4.68
CA MET A 9 16.87 -12.06 4.40
C MET A 9 16.75 -11.08 5.56
N SER A 10 17.88 -10.66 6.13
CA SER A 10 17.87 -9.69 7.23
C SER A 10 17.50 -8.31 6.67
N ALA A 11 18.31 -7.79 5.76
CA ALA A 11 18.06 -6.54 5.09
C ALA A 11 18.43 -6.62 3.62
N LEU A 12 17.70 -5.91 2.78
CA LEU A 12 18.12 -5.61 1.42
C LEU A 12 18.12 -4.12 1.22
N VAL A 13 19.29 -3.60 0.89
CA VAL A 13 19.48 -2.20 0.50
C VAL A 13 20.11 -2.20 -0.89
N HIS A 14 19.38 -1.70 -1.87
CA HIS A 14 19.88 -1.62 -3.23
C HIS A 14 19.45 -0.33 -3.93
N ARG A 15 20.28 0.12 -4.88
CA ARG A 15 19.98 1.19 -5.83
C ARG A 15 20.23 0.66 -7.24
N THR A 16 19.16 0.38 -7.96
CA THR A 16 19.17 -0.18 -9.31
C THR A 16 18.33 0.66 -10.26
N PHE A 17 18.79 0.71 -11.52
CA PHE A 17 17.91 0.98 -12.66
C PHE A 17 17.65 -0.37 -13.33
N LEU A 18 16.41 -0.82 -13.30
CA LEU A 18 16.01 -2.10 -13.84
C LEU A 18 14.68 -1.93 -14.56
N THR A 19 14.45 -2.72 -15.60
CA THR A 19 13.14 -2.78 -16.24
C THR A 19 12.15 -3.57 -15.39
N MET A 20 12.58 -4.75 -14.92
CA MET A 20 11.76 -5.69 -14.15
C MET A 20 12.52 -6.29 -12.97
N LEU A 21 11.86 -6.35 -11.81
CA LEU A 21 12.33 -7.05 -10.61
C LEU A 21 11.19 -7.91 -10.03
N VAL A 22 11.47 -9.20 -9.82
CA VAL A 22 10.57 -10.16 -9.14
C VAL A 22 11.28 -10.70 -7.90
N LEU A 23 10.65 -10.55 -6.74
CA LEU A 23 11.24 -10.90 -5.45
C LEU A 23 10.28 -11.75 -4.62
N CYS A 24 10.70 -12.97 -4.29
CA CYS A 24 9.96 -13.92 -3.46
C CYS A 24 10.73 -14.20 -2.17
N VAL A 25 10.22 -13.72 -1.02
CA VAL A 25 10.92 -13.84 0.26
C VAL A 25 10.06 -14.48 1.34
N GLY A 26 10.59 -15.50 2.02
CA GLY A 26 9.91 -16.11 3.16
C GLY A 26 9.84 -15.16 4.36
N LYS A 27 10.99 -14.66 4.82
CA LYS A 27 11.09 -13.68 5.91
C LYS A 27 12.07 -12.57 5.55
N MET A 28 11.61 -11.32 5.60
CA MET A 28 12.43 -10.12 5.44
C MET A 28 12.34 -9.25 6.70
N SER A 29 13.45 -8.83 7.29
CA SER A 29 13.35 -7.86 8.39
C SER A 29 13.10 -6.45 7.84
N ALA A 30 13.95 -6.00 6.92
CA ALA A 30 13.84 -4.69 6.32
C ALA A 30 14.14 -4.74 4.82
N LEU A 31 13.33 -4.03 4.04
CA LEU A 31 13.66 -3.73 2.65
C LEU A 31 13.69 -2.21 2.51
N VAL A 32 14.86 -1.67 2.16
CA VAL A 32 15.04 -0.25 1.91
C VAL A 32 15.59 -0.06 0.51
N HIS A 33 14.83 0.60 -0.36
CA HIS A 33 15.24 0.65 -1.76
C HIS A 33 14.90 1.98 -2.43
N ARG A 34 15.78 2.41 -3.34
CA ARG A 34 15.69 3.67 -4.10
C ARG A 34 16.01 3.39 -5.55
N THR A 35 14.96 3.31 -6.36
CA THR A 35 15.06 2.90 -7.77
C THR A 35 14.10 3.61 -8.70
N PHE A 36 14.50 3.59 -9.96
CA PHE A 36 13.63 3.76 -11.10
C PHE A 36 13.42 2.37 -11.68
N LEU A 37 12.17 1.92 -11.68
CA LEU A 37 11.78 0.58 -12.15
C LEU A 37 10.55 0.72 -13.03
N THR A 38 10.45 -0.09 -14.07
CA THR A 38 9.22 -0.12 -14.87
C THR A 38 8.18 -0.98 -14.17
N GLN A 39 8.55 -2.20 -13.76
CA GLN A 39 7.67 -3.05 -12.94
C GLN A 39 8.41 -3.72 -11.78
N LEU A 40 7.70 -3.84 -10.67
CA LEU A 40 8.14 -4.54 -9.46
C LEU A 40 7.04 -5.48 -8.98
N VAL A 41 7.39 -6.76 -8.82
CA VAL A 41 6.51 -7.78 -8.23
C VAL A 41 7.17 -8.32 -6.96
N LEU A 42 6.49 -8.20 -5.83
CA LEU A 42 6.97 -8.68 -4.53
C LEU A 42 5.97 -9.64 -3.91
N CYS A 43 6.43 -10.85 -3.59
CA CYS A 43 5.67 -11.85 -2.85
C CYS A 43 6.41 -12.17 -1.54
N VAL A 44 5.84 -11.76 -0.41
CA VAL A 44 6.52 -11.89 0.89
C VAL A 44 5.61 -12.49 1.96
N ALA A 45 6.06 -13.57 2.61
CA ALA A 45 5.25 -14.19 3.66
C ALA A 45 5.29 -13.37 4.96
N LYS A 46 6.46 -12.88 5.38
CA LYS A 46 6.57 -11.97 6.53
C LYS A 46 7.58 -10.88 6.24
N MET A 47 7.17 -9.63 6.44
CA MET A 47 8.08 -8.50 6.38
C MET A 47 7.80 -7.49 7.48
N SER A 48 8.82 -7.15 8.26
CA SER A 48 8.61 -6.20 9.34
C SER A 48 8.53 -4.76 8.84
N ALA A 49 9.48 -4.35 8.02
CA ALA A 49 9.52 -2.99 7.51
C ALA A 49 9.81 -2.97 6.01
N LEU A 50 9.00 -2.21 5.28
CA LEU A 50 9.27 -1.83 3.90
C LEU A 50 9.34 -0.31 3.85
N VAL A 51 10.51 0.23 3.51
CA VAL A 51 10.73 1.65 3.32
C VAL A 51 11.24 1.91 1.92
N HIS A 52 10.47 2.63 1.10
CA HIS A 52 10.86 2.76 -0.30
C HIS A 52 10.56 4.14 -0.88
N ARG A 53 11.46 4.60 -1.76
CA ARG A 53 11.36 5.91 -2.42
C ARG A 53 11.72 5.79 -3.89
N THR A 54 10.70 5.83 -4.74
CA THR A 54 10.83 5.42 -6.15
C THR A 54 9.93 6.14 -7.12
N PHE A 55 10.38 6.08 -8.37
CA PHE A 55 9.55 6.29 -9.54
C PHE A 55 9.32 4.92 -10.16
N LEU A 56 8.06 4.51 -10.25
CA LEU A 56 7.67 3.22 -10.80
C LEU A 56 6.47 3.40 -11.72
N THR A 57 6.40 2.68 -12.82
CA THR A 57 5.15 2.64 -13.58
C THR A 57 4.17 1.69 -12.91
N GLN A 58 4.60 0.48 -12.53
CA GLN A 58 3.73 -0.53 -11.94
C GLN A 58 4.37 -1.25 -10.73
N LEU A 59 3.60 -1.41 -9.66
CA LEU A 59 4.00 -2.20 -8.48
C LEU A 59 2.87 -3.15 -8.09
N VAL A 60 3.21 -4.44 -7.95
CA VAL A 60 2.33 -5.48 -7.40
C VAL A 60 2.97 -6.04 -6.13
N LEU A 61 2.28 -5.92 -5.00
CA LEU A 61 2.72 -6.43 -3.71
C LEU A 61 1.71 -7.44 -3.15
N CYS A 62 2.17 -8.66 -2.88
CA CYS A 62 1.40 -9.70 -2.20
C CYS A 62 2.10 -10.07 -0.89
N VAL A 63 1.51 -9.68 0.25
CA VAL A 63 2.13 -9.87 1.57
C VAL A 63 1.19 -10.56 2.55
N ALA A 64 1.63 -11.66 3.15
CA ALA A 64 0.79 -12.34 4.16
C ALA A 64 0.79 -11.58 5.50
N LYS A 65 1.96 -11.13 5.97
CA LYS A 65 2.07 -10.30 7.18
C LYS A 65 3.07 -9.17 6.98
N MET A 66 2.61 -7.95 7.19
CA MET A 66 3.43 -6.76 7.24
C MET A 66 3.20 -6.02 8.55
N SER A 67 4.25 -5.55 9.23
CA SER A 67 4.05 -4.66 10.37
C SER A 67 4.04 -3.19 9.96
N ALA A 68 5.00 -2.75 9.15
CA ALA A 68 5.07 -1.36 8.72
C ALA A 68 5.42 -1.26 7.23
N LEU A 69 4.65 -0.44 6.52
CA LEU A 69 4.97 0.00 5.17
C LEU A 69 5.00 1.52 5.16
N VAL A 70 6.18 2.07 4.87
CA VAL A 70 6.41 3.50 4.72
C VAL A 70 6.92 3.78 3.32
N HIS A 71 6.26 4.69 2.61
CA HIS A 71 6.59 4.86 1.21
C HIS A 71 6.38 6.28 0.71
N ARG A 72 7.27 6.69 -0.20
CA ARG A 72 7.17 7.97 -0.89
C ARG A 72 7.46 7.80 -2.38
N THR A 73 6.43 7.84 -3.20
CA THR A 73 6.55 7.50 -4.61
C THR A 73 5.73 8.33 -5.57
N PHE A 74 6.24 8.35 -6.79
CA PHE A 74 5.48 8.65 -7.99
C PHE A 74 5.23 7.32 -8.69
N LEU A 75 3.97 6.95 -8.80
CA LEU A 75 3.56 5.68 -9.42
C LEU A 75 2.43 5.92 -10.40
N THR A 76 2.40 5.16 -11.49
CA THR A 76 1.19 5.15 -12.34
C THR A 76 0.16 4.21 -11.73
N GLN A 77 0.55 2.99 -11.39
CA GLN A 77 -0.34 1.96 -10.87
C GLN A 77 0.29 1.19 -9.70
N LEU A 78 -0.51 0.99 -8.65
CA LEU A 78 -0.14 0.17 -7.49
C LEU A 78 -1.27 -0.80 -7.16
N VAL A 79 -0.95 -2.09 -7.08
CA VAL A 79 -1.82 -3.15 -6.60
C VAL A 79 -1.20 -3.76 -5.34
N LEU A 80 -1.95 -3.74 -4.25
CA LEU A 80 -1.49 -4.25 -2.96
C LEU A 80 -2.51 -5.24 -2.39
N CYS A 81 -2.08 -6.48 -2.18
CA CYS A 81 -2.88 -7.53 -1.56
C CYS A 81 -2.22 -7.97 -0.26
N VAL A 82 -2.82 -7.63 0.88
CA VAL A 82 -2.23 -7.91 2.20
C VAL A 82 -3.19 -8.64 3.11
N ALA A 83 -2.77 -9.75 3.73
CA ALA A 83 -3.65 -10.45 4.66
C ALA A 83 -3.68 -9.77 6.05
N LYS A 84 -2.53 -9.33 6.56
CA LYS A 84 -2.45 -8.56 7.81
C LYS A 84 -1.41 -7.46 7.70
N MET A 85 -1.81 -6.25 8.04
CA MET A 85 -0.98 -5.05 7.98
C MET A 85 -1.21 -4.21 9.23
N SER A 86 -0.17 -3.97 10.01
CA SER A 86 -0.33 -3.18 11.24
C SER A 86 -0.43 -1.68 10.93
N ALA A 87 0.57 -1.12 10.26
CA ALA A 87 0.58 0.30 9.90
C ALA A 87 1.02 0.53 8.45
N LEU A 88 0.19 1.25 7.70
CA LEU A 88 0.55 1.77 6.38
C LEU A 88 0.59 3.29 6.44
N VAL A 89 1.77 3.86 6.18
CA VAL A 89 1.99 5.31 6.08
C VAL A 89 2.53 5.64 4.71
N HIS A 90 1.78 6.40 3.93
CA HIS A 90 2.17 6.58 2.53
C HIS A 90 1.88 8.00 2.01
N ARG A 91 2.85 8.53 1.26
CA ARG A 91 2.81 9.86 0.62
C ARG A 91 3.15 9.73 -0.86
N THR A 92 2.16 9.94 -1.71
CA THR A 92 2.31 9.67 -3.15
C THR A 92 1.51 10.57 -4.05
N PHE A 93 2.04 10.66 -5.26
CA PHE A 93 1.31 11.00 -6.47
C PHE A 93 1.11 9.70 -7.23
N LEU A 94 -0.16 9.34 -7.45
CA LEU A 94 -0.53 8.06 -8.06
C LEU A 94 -1.67 8.29 -9.05
N THR A 95 -1.64 7.64 -10.21
CA THR A 95 -2.82 7.67 -11.09
C THR A 95 -3.88 6.72 -10.56
N GLN A 96 -3.49 5.47 -10.25
CA GLN A 96 -4.39 4.42 -9.80
C GLN A 96 -3.81 3.61 -8.64
N LEU A 97 -4.62 3.38 -7.60
CA LEU A 97 -4.28 2.51 -6.48
C LEU A 97 -5.42 1.53 -6.20
N VAL A 98 -5.09 0.24 -6.16
CA VAL A 98 -5.98 -0.83 -5.72
C VAL A 98 -5.37 -1.48 -4.48
N LEU A 99 -6.11 -1.42 -3.37
CA LEU A 99 -5.68 -1.97 -2.08
C LEU A 99 -6.73 -2.97 -1.57
N CYS A 100 -6.33 -4.23 -1.46
CA CYS A 100 -7.16 -5.33 -0.93
C CYS A 100 -6.54 -5.84 0.36
N VAL A 101 -7.19 -5.61 1.50
CA VAL A 101 -6.65 -6.02 2.80
C VAL A 101 -7.66 -6.78 3.65
N ALA A 102 -7.26 -7.91 4.24
CA ALA A 102 -8.16 -8.62 5.16
C ALA A 102 -8.20 -7.97 6.55
N LYS A 103 -7.05 -7.55 7.10
CA LYS A 103 -6.99 -6.82 8.38
C LYS A 103 -5.94 -5.70 8.34
N MET A 104 -6.38 -4.48 8.58
CA MET A 104 -5.54 -3.31 8.79
C MET A 104 -5.82 -2.73 10.18
N SER A 105 -4.78 -2.45 10.97
CA SER A 105 -4.99 -1.64 12.17
C SER A 105 -5.01 -0.14 11.86
N ALA A 106 -3.99 0.37 11.17
CA ALA A 106 -3.90 1.80 10.89
C ALA A 106 -3.50 2.05 9.44
N LEU A 107 -4.26 2.93 8.78
CA LEU A 107 -3.90 3.51 7.49
C LEU A 107 -3.85 5.03 7.64
N VAL A 108 -2.66 5.58 7.43
CA VAL A 108 -2.43 7.03 7.37
C VAL A 108 -1.91 7.38 5.98
N HIS A 109 -2.64 8.25 5.29
CA HIS A 109 -2.32 8.53 3.90
C HIS A 109 -2.48 10.00 3.55
N ARG A 110 -1.52 10.51 2.78
CA ARG A 110 -1.59 11.85 2.20
C ARG A 110 -1.20 11.84 0.75
N THR A 111 -2.17 12.05 -0.14
CA THR A 111 -1.96 11.82 -1.57
C THR A 111 -2.76 12.71 -2.50
N PHE A 112 -2.19 12.83 -3.70
CA PHE A 112 -2.89 13.23 -4.90
C PHE A 112 -3.10 11.96 -5.73
N LEU A 113 -4.36 11.60 -5.97
CA LEU A 113 -4.70 10.44 -6.79
C LEU A 113 -5.79 10.76 -7.80
N THR A 114 -5.79 10.08 -8.94
CA THR A 114 -6.95 10.11 -9.83
C THR A 114 -7.98 9.10 -9.34
N ILE A 115 -7.57 7.83 -9.11
CA ILE A 115 -8.49 6.75 -8.74
C ILE A 115 -7.93 5.94 -7.57
N LEU A 116 -8.74 5.77 -6.52
CA LEU A 116 -8.45 4.87 -5.39
C LEU A 116 -9.57 3.86 -5.21
N VAL A 117 -9.23 2.58 -5.24
CA VAL A 117 -10.12 1.46 -4.89
C VAL A 117 -9.57 0.77 -3.64
N LEU A 118 -10.37 0.75 -2.58
CA LEU A 118 -10.01 0.16 -1.29
C LEU A 118 -11.05 -0.88 -0.87
N CYS A 119 -10.62 -2.14 -0.77
CA CYS A 119 -11.45 -3.25 -0.30
C CYS A 119 -10.86 -3.81 0.99
N VAL A 120 -11.53 -3.60 2.13
CA VAL A 120 -11.01 -4.04 3.43
C VAL A 120 -12.03 -4.78 4.27
N ALA A 121 -11.70 -5.98 4.74
CA ALA A 121 -12.62 -6.72 5.61
C ALA A 121 -12.69 -6.13 7.04
N LYS A 122 -11.55 -5.73 7.62
CA LYS A 122 -11.52 -5.06 8.94
C LYS A 122 -10.47 -3.94 8.97
N MET A 123 -10.92 -2.73 9.26
CA MET A 123 -10.10 -1.54 9.53
C MET A 123 -10.35 -1.07 10.96
N SER A 124 -9.31 -0.85 11.78
CA SER A 124 -9.54 -0.10 13.03
C SER A 124 -9.52 1.42 12.83
N ALA A 125 -8.49 1.96 12.17
CA ALA A 125 -8.39 3.40 11.96
C ALA A 125 -7.98 3.72 10.53
N LEU A 126 -8.70 4.66 9.92
CA LEU A 126 -8.35 5.27 8.65
C LEU A 126 -8.27 6.78 8.85
N VAL A 127 -7.07 7.34 8.66
CA VAL A 127 -6.82 8.79 8.66
C VAL A 127 -6.29 9.17 7.29
N HIS A 128 -6.99 10.06 6.60
CA HIS A 128 -6.68 10.34 5.21
C HIS A 128 -6.85 11.81 4.85
N ARG A 129 -5.88 12.33 4.09
CA ARG A 129 -5.87 13.71 3.60
C ARG A 129 -5.53 13.74 2.12
N THR A 130 -6.53 13.89 1.26
CA THR A 130 -6.29 13.74 -0.19
C THR A 130 -7.04 14.66 -1.10
N PHE A 131 -6.42 14.88 -2.25
CA PHE A 131 -7.08 15.32 -3.47
C PHE A 131 -7.26 14.10 -4.35
N LEU A 132 -8.51 13.76 -4.65
CA LEU A 132 -8.90 12.58 -5.41
C LEU A 132 -9.96 12.94 -6.45
N THR A 133 -9.88 12.35 -7.63
CA THR A 133 -11.01 12.42 -8.57
C THR A 133 -12.07 11.38 -8.17
N MET A 134 -11.64 10.13 -7.97
CA MET A 134 -12.52 9.00 -7.69
C MET A 134 -12.06 8.20 -6.48
N LEU A 135 -12.97 7.96 -5.53
CA LEU A 135 -12.75 7.03 -4.42
C LEU A 135 -13.85 5.97 -4.38
N VAL A 136 -13.46 4.70 -4.42
CA VAL A 136 -14.32 3.54 -4.15
C VAL A 136 -13.82 2.85 -2.88
N LEU A 137 -14.65 2.82 -1.85
CA LEU A 137 -14.31 2.26 -0.54
C LEU A 137 -15.35 1.21 -0.12
N CYS A 138 -14.92 -0.06 -0.06
CA CYS A 138 -15.73 -1.19 0.37
C CYS A 138 -15.15 -1.77 1.67
N VAL A 139 -15.82 -1.55 2.80
CA VAL A 139 -15.33 -1.99 4.12
C VAL A 139 -16.38 -2.76 4.91
N ALA A 140 -16.08 -4.00 5.29
CA ALA A 140 -17.04 -4.80 6.05
C ALA A 140 -17.15 -4.34 7.52
N LYS A 141 -16.04 -3.94 8.16
CA LYS A 141 -16.04 -3.36 9.51
C LYS A 141 -14.99 -2.26 9.63
N MET A 142 -15.41 -1.07 10.07
CA MET A 142 -14.53 0.06 10.35
C MET A 142 -14.81 0.64 11.74
N SER A 143 -13.80 0.80 12.60
CA SER A 143 -14.05 1.45 13.90
C SER A 143 -13.97 2.98 13.86
N ALA A 144 -13.00 3.55 13.15
CA ALA A 144 -12.87 5.01 13.05
C ALA A 144 -12.43 5.45 11.65
N LEU A 145 -13.12 6.46 11.14
CA LEU A 145 -12.78 7.17 9.92
C LEU A 145 -12.58 8.66 10.21
N VAL A 146 -11.39 9.18 9.93
CA VAL A 146 -11.07 10.62 9.94
C VAL A 146 -10.59 11.00 8.56
N HIS A 147 -11.27 11.97 7.93
CA HIS A 147 -11.04 12.23 6.52
C HIS A 147 -11.15 13.71 6.18
N ARG A 148 -10.15 14.23 5.47
CA ARG A 148 -10.20 15.57 4.87
C ARG A 148 -9.89 15.47 3.39
N THR A 149 -10.90 15.63 2.55
CA THR A 149 -10.70 15.48 1.12
C THR A 149 -11.38 16.49 0.25
N PHE A 150 -10.74 16.71 -0.89
CA PHE A 150 -11.35 17.24 -2.08
C PHE A 150 -11.55 16.06 -3.04
N LEU A 151 -12.83 15.73 -3.30
CA LEU A 151 -13.27 14.60 -4.10
C LEU A 151 -14.24 15.09 -5.16
N THR A 152 -14.14 14.60 -6.39
CA THR A 152 -15.20 14.79 -7.39
C THR A 152 -16.28 13.72 -7.29
N GLN A 153 -15.92 12.45 -7.02
CA GLN A 153 -16.90 11.39 -6.74
C GLN A 153 -16.42 10.42 -5.66
N LEU A 154 -17.38 9.95 -4.86
CA LEU A 154 -17.19 9.01 -3.75
C LEU A 154 -18.24 7.89 -3.82
N VAL A 155 -17.78 6.64 -3.79
CA VAL A 155 -18.60 5.45 -3.60
C VAL A 155 -18.18 4.78 -2.29
N LEU A 156 -19.10 4.71 -1.33
CA LEU A 156 -18.85 4.15 0.00
C LEU A 156 -19.81 2.99 0.28
N CYS A 157 -19.27 1.80 0.51
CA CYS A 157 -20.00 0.62 0.93
C CYS A 157 -19.43 0.13 2.27
N VAL A 158 -20.03 0.56 3.37
CA VAL A 158 -19.60 0.16 4.72
C VAL A 158 -20.70 -0.62 5.42
N ALA A 159 -20.42 -1.88 5.76
CA ALA A 159 -21.43 -2.71 6.41
C ALA A 159 -21.58 -2.39 7.91
N LYS A 160 -20.49 -2.00 8.60
CA LYS A 160 -20.52 -1.52 10.00
C LYS A 160 -19.47 -0.44 10.25
N MET A 161 -19.90 0.70 10.78
CA MET A 161 -19.04 1.82 11.20
C MET A 161 -19.40 2.26 12.62
N SER A 162 -18.42 2.46 13.50
CA SER A 162 -18.67 2.97 14.86
C SER A 162 -18.44 4.47 15.04
N ALA A 163 -17.53 5.09 14.29
CA ALA A 163 -17.27 6.53 14.39
C ALA A 163 -16.81 7.13 13.05
N LEU A 164 -17.37 8.30 12.72
CA LEU A 164 -17.05 9.09 11.54
C LEU A 164 -16.75 10.54 11.95
N ALA A 165 -15.60 11.06 11.54
CA ALA A 165 -15.21 12.46 11.71
C ALA A 165 -14.71 13.04 10.37
N GLN A 166 -15.13 14.27 10.07
CA GLN A 166 -14.77 15.04 8.86
C GLN A 166 -13.88 16.23 9.23
#